data_AF-A0A2V6L9T3-F1
#
_entry.id   AF-A0A2V6L9T3-F1
#
_cell.length_a   1.000
_cell.length_b   1.000
_cell.length_c   1.000
_cell.angle_alpha   90.00
_cell.angle_beta   90.00
_cell.angle_gamma   90.00
#
_symmetry.space_group_name_H-M   'P 1'
#
loop_
_entity.id
_entity.type
_entity.pdbx_description
1 polymer ?
#
loop_
_entity_poly.entity_id
_entity_poly.type
_entity_poly.pdbx_seq_one_letter_code
_entity_poly.pdbx_strand_id
1 'polypeptide(L)'
;MIRANCRACFTAADFDFIVRTLARSQTDHVSLVDLLSDVETRDSILDHPRLVEAILSNCGHLRISSQFYFYVLARHVLQQGGIGDRKLCDYVASLLEAFSRANQLQVSDEIDDRAQEYISDMLIALTRATPERPRVIQLPVTA
;
A
#
# COMPACT_ATOMS: atom_id res chain seq x y z
N MET A 1 15.45 -4.55 -7.78
CA MET A 1 14.35 -4.46 -8.76
C MET A 1 13.06 -4.77 -8.03
N ILE A 2 12.13 -3.82 -7.96
CA ILE A 2 10.87 -3.97 -7.22
C ILE A 2 10.02 -5.02 -7.93
N ARG A 3 9.74 -6.16 -7.27
CA ARG A 3 8.83 -7.17 -7.79
C ARG A 3 7.40 -6.72 -7.50
N ALA A 4 6.61 -6.49 -8.55
CA ALA A 4 5.17 -6.25 -8.45
C ALA A 4 4.42 -7.55 -8.10
N ASN A 5 4.67 -8.08 -6.90
CA ASN A 5 4.00 -9.26 -6.36
C ASN A 5 3.67 -9.05 -4.87
N CYS A 6 3.07 -7.91 -4.55
CA CYS A 6 2.75 -7.54 -3.16
C CYS A 6 1.84 -8.53 -2.47
N ARG A 7 0.91 -9.10 -3.24
CA ARG A 7 -0.14 -10.00 -2.74
C ARG A 7 0.41 -11.34 -2.23
N ALA A 8 1.61 -11.71 -2.63
CA ALA A 8 2.30 -12.91 -2.13
C ALA A 8 3.07 -12.65 -0.82
N CYS A 9 3.19 -11.39 -0.40
CA CYS A 9 3.96 -10.99 0.77
C CYS A 9 3.09 -10.66 1.99
N PHE A 10 1.76 -10.84 1.88
CA PHE A 10 0.86 -10.63 3.01
C PHE A 10 1.13 -11.63 4.13
N THR A 11 1.12 -11.11 5.34
CA THR A 11 1.46 -11.82 6.56
C THR A 11 0.21 -12.44 7.19
N ALA A 12 0.39 -13.39 8.10
CA ALA A 12 -0.72 -13.97 8.86
C ALA A 12 -1.54 -12.91 9.61
N ALA A 13 -0.91 -11.81 10.04
CA ALA A 13 -1.58 -10.70 10.71
C ALA A 13 -2.52 -9.93 9.77
N ASP A 14 -2.14 -9.80 8.50
CA ASP A 14 -2.98 -9.17 7.47
C ASP A 14 -4.23 -10.01 7.20
N PHE A 15 -4.07 -11.34 7.09
CA PHE A 15 -5.19 -12.25 6.94
C PHE A 15 -6.12 -12.22 8.16
N ASP A 16 -5.58 -12.24 9.38
CA ASP A 16 -6.38 -12.11 10.61
C ASP A 16 -7.17 -10.79 10.63
N PHE A 17 -6.55 -9.68 10.21
CA PHE A 17 -7.23 -8.38 10.09
C PHE A 17 -8.39 -8.42 9.09
N ILE A 18 -8.19 -8.98 7.89
CA ILE A 18 -9.24 -9.10 6.87
C ILE A 18 -10.43 -9.90 7.44
N VAL A 19 -10.15 -11.06 8.02
CA VAL A 19 -11.20 -11.94 8.53
C VAL A 19 -11.94 -11.25 9.68
N ARG A 20 -11.25 -10.62 10.63
CA ARG A 20 -11.89 -9.85 11.73
C ARG A 20 -12.75 -8.70 11.22
N THR A 21 -12.35 -8.06 10.13
CA THR A 21 -13.05 -6.89 9.58
C THR A 21 -14.30 -7.29 8.79
N LEU A 22 -14.25 -8.42 8.07
CA LEU A 22 -15.29 -8.82 7.14
C LEU A 22 -16.24 -9.89 7.68
N ALA A 23 -15.77 -10.77 8.58
CA ALA A 23 -16.60 -11.82 9.16
C ALA A 23 -17.70 -11.21 10.04
N ARG A 24 -18.95 -11.67 9.83
CA ARG A 24 -20.10 -11.29 10.67
C ARG A 24 -20.51 -12.41 11.62
N SER A 25 -20.02 -13.63 11.37
CA SER A 25 -20.29 -14.83 12.15
C SER A 25 -19.10 -15.81 12.11
N GLN A 26 -19.09 -16.79 13.03
CA GLN A 26 -18.01 -17.78 13.12
C GLN A 26 -17.94 -18.72 11.90
N THR A 27 -19.05 -18.88 11.18
CA THR A 27 -19.08 -19.63 9.91
C THR A 27 -18.43 -18.83 8.77
N ASP A 28 -18.60 -17.50 8.76
CA ASP A 28 -17.94 -16.62 7.77
C ASP A 28 -16.42 -16.62 7.96
N HIS A 29 -15.93 -16.78 9.20
CA HIS A 29 -14.49 -16.87 9.47
C HIS A 29 -13.83 -18.01 8.70
N VAL A 30 -14.42 -19.21 8.71
CA VAL A 30 -13.86 -20.38 8.01
C VAL A 30 -13.94 -20.20 6.50
N SER A 31 -15.08 -19.71 5.99
CA SER A 31 -15.25 -19.49 4.55
C SER A 31 -14.34 -18.39 4.00
N LEU A 32 -14.05 -17.33 4.77
CA LEU A 32 -13.14 -16.26 4.34
C LEU A 32 -11.69 -16.74 4.25
N VAL A 33 -11.26 -17.63 5.14
CA VAL A 33 -9.91 -18.22 5.08
C VAL A 33 -9.73 -19.05 3.80
N ASP A 34 -10.75 -19.84 3.44
CA ASP A 34 -10.74 -20.63 2.21
C ASP A 34 -10.74 -19.73 0.96
N LEU A 35 -11.56 -18.66 0.95
CA LEU A 35 -11.59 -17.69 -0.15
C LEU A 35 -10.29 -16.90 -0.29
N LEU A 36 -9.61 -16.57 0.81
CA LEU A 36 -8.32 -15.88 0.76
C LEU A 36 -7.19 -16.75 0.18
N SER A 37 -7.41 -18.06 0.06
CA SER A 37 -6.48 -18.99 -0.57
C SER A 37 -6.59 -19.00 -2.11
N ASP A 38 -7.73 -18.59 -2.66
CA ASP A 38 -7.93 -18.44 -4.10
C ASP A 38 -7.59 -17.00 -4.56
N VAL A 39 -6.89 -16.87 -5.69
CA VAL A 39 -6.30 -15.60 -6.11
C VAL A 39 -7.36 -14.59 -6.56
N GLU A 40 -8.37 -15.04 -7.31
CA GLU A 40 -9.40 -14.16 -7.88
C GLU A 40 -10.39 -13.68 -6.81
N THR A 41 -10.77 -14.58 -5.91
CA THR A 41 -11.64 -14.24 -4.77
C THR A 41 -10.92 -13.37 -3.75
N ARG A 42 -9.63 -13.62 -3.46
CA ARG A 42 -8.80 -12.73 -2.65
C ARG A 42 -8.75 -11.32 -3.22
N ASP A 43 -8.55 -11.16 -4.52
CA ASP A 43 -8.55 -9.84 -5.16
C ASP A 43 -9.86 -9.08 -4.93
N SER A 44 -10.98 -9.78 -5.02
CA SER A 44 -12.31 -9.22 -4.78
C SER A 44 -12.53 -8.84 -3.31
N ILE A 45 -11.97 -9.62 -2.39
CA ILE A 45 -12.00 -9.34 -0.95
C ILE A 45 -11.17 -8.09 -0.61
N LEU A 46 -9.99 -7.94 -1.23
CA LEU A 46 -9.12 -6.78 -1.02
C LEU A 46 -9.74 -5.47 -1.52
N ASP A 47 -10.63 -5.55 -2.51
CA ASP A 47 -11.36 -4.42 -3.05
C ASP A 47 -12.56 -4.00 -2.15
N HIS A 48 -12.79 -4.69 -1.03
CA HIS A 48 -13.95 -4.43 -0.18
C HIS A 48 -13.80 -3.10 0.61
N PRO A 49 -14.75 -2.14 0.50
CA PRO A 49 -14.61 -0.79 1.05
C PRO A 49 -14.44 -0.76 2.59
N ARG A 50 -15.06 -1.71 3.29
CA ARG A 50 -14.90 -1.89 4.74
C ARG A 50 -13.46 -2.05 5.21
N LEU A 51 -12.56 -2.59 4.39
CA LEU A 51 -11.15 -2.71 4.78
C LEU A 51 -10.53 -1.32 4.96
N VAL A 52 -10.82 -0.39 4.04
CA VAL A 52 -10.33 1.00 4.11
C VAL A 52 -10.94 1.69 5.32
N GLU A 53 -12.25 1.58 5.52
CA GLU A 53 -12.94 2.16 6.68
C GLU A 53 -12.34 1.65 8.00
N ALA A 54 -12.08 0.35 8.11
CA ALA A 54 -11.49 -0.24 9.30
C ALA A 54 -10.05 0.21 9.54
N ILE A 55 -9.25 0.36 8.48
CA ILE A 55 -7.89 0.90 8.58
C ILE A 55 -7.93 2.35 9.08
N LEU A 56 -8.74 3.21 8.45
CA LEU A 56 -8.81 4.64 8.78
C LEU A 56 -9.43 4.90 10.17
N SER A 57 -10.33 4.02 10.63
CA SER A 57 -10.99 4.16 11.94
C SER A 57 -10.13 3.66 13.10
N ASN A 58 -9.14 2.79 12.85
CA ASN A 58 -8.36 2.12 13.90
C ASN A 58 -6.86 2.48 13.91
N CYS A 59 -6.46 3.61 13.30
CA CYS A 59 -5.06 4.00 13.06
C CYS A 59 -4.07 3.78 14.22
N GLY A 60 -4.51 3.85 15.49
CA GLY A 60 -3.64 3.65 16.66
C GLY A 60 -3.31 2.20 17.05
N HIS A 61 -4.02 1.20 16.53
CA HIS A 61 -3.86 -0.22 16.95
C HIS A 61 -3.76 -1.20 15.77
N LEU A 62 -3.36 -0.72 14.60
CA LEU A 62 -3.19 -1.61 13.45
C LEU A 62 -1.99 -2.55 13.63
N ARG A 63 -2.29 -3.85 13.65
CA ARG A 63 -1.30 -4.94 13.58
C ARG A 63 -1.32 -5.54 12.18
N ILE A 64 -1.01 -4.73 11.18
CA ILE A 64 -0.90 -5.17 9.78
C ILE A 64 0.49 -4.82 9.24
N SER A 65 0.91 -5.48 8.17
CA SER A 65 2.11 -5.14 7.44
C SER A 65 1.95 -3.80 6.70
N SER A 66 3.03 -3.04 6.61
CA SER A 66 3.05 -1.79 5.83
C SER A 66 2.68 -2.03 4.37
N GLN A 67 3.04 -3.20 3.83
CA GLN A 67 2.72 -3.57 2.46
C GLN A 67 1.21 -3.75 2.24
N PHE A 68 0.53 -4.42 3.17
CA PHE A 68 -0.93 -4.56 3.12
C PHE A 68 -1.61 -3.20 3.30
N TYR A 69 -1.15 -2.38 4.24
CA TYR A 69 -1.64 -1.02 4.46
C TYR A 69 -1.59 -0.16 3.18
N PHE A 70 -0.41 -0.07 2.55
CA PHE A 70 -0.25 0.72 1.33
C PHE A 70 -1.04 0.16 0.16
N TYR A 71 -1.15 -1.17 0.03
CA TYR A 71 -1.95 -1.78 -1.02
C TYR A 71 -3.43 -1.42 -0.92
N VAL A 72 -4.05 -1.57 0.25
CA VAL A 72 -5.49 -1.31 0.43
C VAL A 72 -5.82 0.17 0.18
N LEU A 73 -4.98 1.09 0.68
CA LEU A 73 -5.19 2.52 0.46
C LEU A 73 -4.94 2.95 -0.99
N ALA A 74 -3.85 2.47 -1.61
CA ALA A 74 -3.57 2.75 -3.01
C ALA A 74 -4.69 2.23 -3.91
N ARG A 75 -5.19 1.02 -3.63
CA ARG A 75 -6.30 0.44 -4.39
C ARG A 75 -7.56 1.28 -4.31
N HIS A 76 -7.90 1.75 -3.11
CA HIS A 76 -9.05 2.62 -2.90
C HIS A 76 -8.96 3.92 -3.71
N VAL A 77 -7.82 4.62 -3.64
CA VAL A 77 -7.62 5.88 -4.36
C VAL A 77 -7.62 5.67 -5.87
N LEU A 78 -6.96 4.61 -6.36
CA LEU A 78 -6.93 4.28 -7.78
C LEU A 78 -8.34 3.95 -8.30
N GLN A 79 -9.14 3.18 -7.55
CA GLN A 79 -10.53 2.89 -7.90
C GLN A 79 -11.41 4.16 -7.93
N GLN A 80 -11.23 5.07 -6.97
CA GLN A 80 -11.92 6.37 -7.00
C GLN A 80 -11.56 7.19 -8.24
N GLY A 81 -10.32 7.08 -8.72
CA GLY A 81 -9.85 7.68 -9.97
C GLY A 81 -10.27 6.92 -11.25
N GLY A 82 -11.07 5.86 -11.14
CA GLY A 82 -11.48 5.03 -12.28
C GLY A 82 -10.40 4.09 -12.80
N ILE A 83 -9.29 3.93 -12.07
CA ILE A 83 -8.15 3.11 -12.48
C ILE A 83 -8.30 1.70 -11.88
N GLY A 84 -8.70 0.76 -12.74
CA GLY A 84 -8.88 -0.64 -12.39
C GLY A 84 -7.60 -1.47 -12.37
N ASP A 85 -6.46 -0.95 -12.86
CA ASP A 85 -5.24 -1.73 -13.05
C ASP A 85 -4.61 -2.18 -11.71
N ARG A 86 -4.64 -3.50 -11.51
CA ARG A 86 -4.14 -4.20 -10.34
C ARG A 86 -2.62 -4.21 -10.26
N LYS A 87 -1.92 -4.32 -11.39
CA LYS A 87 -0.46 -4.31 -11.43
C LYS A 87 0.10 -2.94 -11.07
N LEU A 88 -0.60 -1.88 -11.49
CA LEU A 88 -0.27 -0.52 -11.08
C LEU A 88 -0.41 -0.35 -9.56
N CYS A 89 -1.48 -0.89 -8.97
CA CYS A 89 -1.65 -0.89 -7.52
C CYS A 89 -0.51 -1.64 -6.81
N ASP A 90 -0.11 -2.82 -7.30
CA ASP A 90 1.02 -3.57 -6.75
C ASP A 90 2.33 -2.78 -6.85
N TYR A 91 2.56 -2.08 -7.95
CA TYR A 91 3.73 -1.23 -8.13
C TYR A 91 3.74 -0.06 -7.14
N VAL A 92 2.63 0.69 -7.04
CA VAL A 92 2.51 1.83 -6.12
C VAL A 92 2.68 1.38 -4.67
N ALA A 93 2.04 0.29 -4.28
CA ALA A 93 2.16 -0.27 -2.94
C ALA A 93 3.60 -0.69 -2.62
N SER A 94 4.29 -1.36 -3.56
CA SER A 94 5.69 -1.73 -3.40
C SER A 94 6.61 -0.52 -3.31
N LEU A 95 6.32 0.52 -4.10
CA LEU A 95 7.09 1.76 -4.12
C LEU A 95 6.99 2.46 -2.76
N LEU A 96 5.76 2.64 -2.26
CA LEU A 96 5.49 3.24 -0.96
C LEU A 96 6.12 2.44 0.19
N GLU A 97 6.09 1.10 0.13
CA GLU A 97 6.75 0.24 1.10
C GLU A 97 8.27 0.43 1.07
N ALA A 98 8.88 0.44 -0.11
CA ALA A 98 10.32 0.61 -0.26
C ALA A 98 10.78 1.99 0.25
N PHE A 99 10.01 3.04 -0.04
CA PHE A 99 10.25 4.38 0.48
C PHE A 99 10.06 4.43 2.00
N SER A 100 9.00 3.84 2.54
CA SER A 100 8.76 3.79 3.98
C SER A 100 9.89 3.08 4.71
N ARG A 101 10.40 1.97 4.18
CA ARG A 101 11.54 1.25 4.76
C ARG A 101 12.83 2.06 4.65
N ALA A 102 13.11 2.67 3.51
CA ALA A 102 14.27 3.53 3.33
C ALA A 102 14.23 4.73 4.30
N ASN A 103 13.06 5.34 4.47
CA ASN A 103 12.86 6.45 5.40
C ASN A 103 12.99 6.00 6.86
N GLN A 104 12.42 4.85 7.25
CA GLN A 104 12.59 4.31 8.62
C GLN A 104 14.07 4.04 8.95
N LEU A 105 14.84 3.53 7.98
CA LEU A 105 16.28 3.32 8.14
C LEU A 105 17.05 4.64 8.27
N GLN A 106 16.60 5.72 7.63
CA GLN A 106 17.18 7.07 7.76
C GLN A 106 16.77 7.77 9.06
N VAL A 107 15.53 7.58 9.52
CA VAL A 107 15.01 8.12 10.78
C VAL A 107 15.70 7.51 12.00
N SER A 108 16.19 6.27 11.88
CA SER A 108 17.04 5.67 12.92
C SER A 108 18.42 6.31 13.05
N ASP A 109 18.87 7.11 12.07
CA ASP A 109 20.21 7.70 12.05
C ASP A 109 20.23 9.16 12.51
N GLU A 110 19.18 9.95 12.27
CA GLU A 110 19.01 11.26 12.89
C GLU A 110 17.57 11.76 12.65
N ILE A 111 16.93 12.25 13.72
CA ILE A 111 15.56 12.80 13.75
C ILE A 111 15.46 13.97 12.74
N ASP A 112 14.65 13.90 11.68
CA ASP A 112 14.47 15.07 10.82
C ASP A 112 13.10 15.16 10.10
N ASP A 113 12.43 16.30 10.30
CA ASP A 113 11.23 16.80 9.60
C ASP A 113 11.42 16.84 8.07
N ARG A 114 12.66 16.82 7.58
CA ARG A 114 13.01 16.91 6.15
C ARG A 114 12.47 15.79 5.29
N ALA A 115 12.28 14.58 5.82
CA ALA A 115 11.73 13.48 5.03
C ALA A 115 10.26 13.72 4.61
N GLN A 116 9.47 14.38 5.47
CA GLN A 116 8.10 14.78 5.12
C GLN A 116 8.11 15.92 4.10
N GLU A 117 9.05 16.86 4.22
CA GLU A 117 9.21 18.00 3.31
C GLU A 117 9.57 17.54 1.88
N TYR A 118 10.44 16.54 1.74
CA TYR A 118 10.79 15.94 0.45
C TYR A 118 9.61 15.24 -0.25
N ILE A 119 8.70 14.60 0.49
CA ILE A 119 7.52 13.96 -0.10
C ILE A 119 6.52 15.01 -0.59
N SER A 120 6.29 16.08 0.19
CA SER A 120 5.47 17.18 -0.30
C SER A 120 6.08 17.82 -1.54
N ASP A 121 7.40 18.03 -1.57
CA ASP A 121 8.07 18.63 -2.72
C ASP A 121 8.04 17.73 -3.95
N MET A 122 8.19 16.40 -3.79
CA MET A 122 8.05 15.45 -4.89
C MET A 122 6.60 15.35 -5.40
N LEU A 123 5.61 15.35 -4.52
CA LEU A 123 4.19 15.33 -4.91
C LEU A 123 3.76 16.66 -5.56
N ILE A 124 4.30 17.79 -5.09
CA ILE A 124 4.15 19.11 -5.72
C ILE A 124 4.83 19.13 -7.08
N ALA A 125 6.03 18.57 -7.21
CA ALA A 125 6.75 18.46 -8.48
C ALA A 125 5.99 17.57 -9.47
N LEU A 126 5.40 16.47 -9.01
CA LEU A 126 4.59 15.56 -9.82
C LEU A 126 3.25 16.18 -10.23
N THR A 127 2.58 16.92 -9.35
CA THR A 127 1.33 17.65 -9.71
C THR A 127 1.61 18.84 -10.64
N ARG A 128 2.80 19.42 -10.59
CA ARG A 128 3.25 20.46 -11.54
C ARG A 128 3.79 19.89 -12.85
N ALA A 129 4.11 18.59 -12.90
CA ALA A 129 4.53 17.92 -14.13
C ALA A 129 3.30 17.59 -14.98
N THR A 130 2.93 18.52 -15.87
CA THR A 130 2.01 18.25 -16.99
C THR A 130 2.51 17.09 -17.87
N PRO A 131 1.61 16.32 -18.53
CA PRO A 131 1.90 15.01 -19.14
C PRO A 131 2.81 15.02 -20.38
N GLU A 132 3.49 16.13 -20.67
CA GLU A 132 4.28 16.31 -21.88
C GLU A 132 5.75 16.55 -21.51
N ARG A 133 6.45 15.47 -21.11
CA ARG A 133 7.84 15.11 -21.50
C ARG A 133 8.54 14.23 -20.44
N PRO A 134 9.22 13.15 -20.85
CA PRO A 134 9.97 12.30 -19.94
C PRO A 134 11.25 13.02 -19.51
N ARG A 135 11.41 13.25 -18.20
CA ARG A 135 12.68 13.73 -17.63
C ARG A 135 13.36 12.62 -16.83
N VAL A 136 14.52 12.26 -17.35
CA VAL A 136 15.50 11.31 -16.81
C VAL A 136 15.92 11.76 -15.40
N ILE A 137 15.81 10.87 -14.43
CA ILE A 137 16.36 11.06 -13.09
C ILE A 137 17.88 10.89 -13.20
N GLN A 138 18.61 12.00 -13.20
CA GLN A 138 20.07 11.99 -13.06
C GLN A 138 20.41 11.98 -11.57
N LEU A 139 20.88 10.82 -11.09
CA LEU A 139 21.57 10.69 -9.81
C LEU A 139 22.94 11.38 -9.91
N PRO A 140 23.36 12.16 -8.91
CA PRO A 140 24.68 12.78 -8.91
C PRO A 140 25.75 11.70 -8.66
N VAL A 141 26.60 11.47 -9.66
CA VAL A 141 27.87 10.77 -9.47
C VAL A 141 28.85 11.80 -8.92
N THR A 142 29.17 11.69 -7.63
CA THR A 142 30.26 12.42 -6.97
C THR A 142 31.60 12.00 -7.58
N ALA A 143 32.38 13.00 -8.00
CA ALA A 143 33.80 12.90 -8.31
C ALA A 143 34.65 12.92 -7.04
#